data_AF-A0A9D8KB82-F1
#
_entry.id   AF-A0A9D8KB82-F1
#
_cell.length_a   1.000
_cell.length_b   1.000
_cell.length_c   1.000
_cell.angle_alpha   90.00
_cell.angle_beta   90.00
_cell.angle_gamma   90.00
#
_symmetry.space_group_name_H-M   'P 1'
#
loop_
_entity.id
_entity.type
_entity.pdbx_description
1 polymer ?
#
loop_
_entity_poly.entity_id
_entity_poly.type
_entity_poly.pdbx_seq_one_letter_code
_entity_poly.pdbx_strand_id
1 'polypeptide(L)'
;MPANHDLNLQCLVLDWVYRRTEGQPVFDEAPAPTGAELVGLLEQIVARLMKLLTRTGHLVEEQGMTYLAEADTENPLASLQAASCTYRIALGPRAGQKGLSLRTVAGQDEKPGKVMCAETHGISLHAAVRNRVDQRKQLERLCRTITRPALANERLSRNGKGRAMLRLKSPYRDGTTHIVMEPQAFMQRLAALVPRPRLHLIRYHGVLAPNAKLRAAVVPSVVQRARQPAHEHGHTHGQAARMSWAQLLKRVFHIDVERCVCGGQLKILAAIEEPVLIVRILTHLGLPARAPPRAPARELSLGFAA
;
A
#
# COMPACT_ATOMS: atom_id res chain seq x y z
N MET A 1 3.56 -9.96 13.26
CA MET A 1 2.59 -9.35 12.32
C MET A 1 2.55 -10.23 11.09
N PRO A 2 1.36 -10.66 10.65
CA PRO A 2 1.23 -11.53 9.49
C PRO A 2 1.74 -10.82 8.23
N ALA A 3 2.04 -11.60 7.20
CA ALA A 3 2.63 -11.07 5.98
C ALA A 3 1.71 -10.02 5.34
N ASN A 4 2.32 -8.99 4.76
CA ASN A 4 1.66 -7.83 4.17
C ASN A 4 0.99 -8.17 2.81
N HIS A 5 0.65 -9.44 2.60
CA HIS A 5 -0.16 -9.95 1.49
C HIS A 5 -1.66 -9.89 1.79
N ASP A 6 -2.01 -9.76 3.06
CA ASP A 6 -3.39 -9.60 3.50
C ASP A 6 -3.63 -8.11 3.74
N LEU A 7 -4.82 -7.63 3.38
CA LEU A 7 -5.21 -6.23 3.46
C LEU A 7 -5.20 -5.79 4.94
N ASN A 8 -4.17 -5.07 5.36
CA ASN A 8 -4.04 -4.57 6.72
C ASN A 8 -4.22 -3.06 6.73
N LEU A 9 -5.29 -2.58 7.37
CA LEU A 9 -5.44 -1.16 7.67
C LEU A 9 -4.59 -0.83 8.90
N GLN A 10 -3.60 0.04 8.74
CA GLN A 10 -2.82 0.55 9.85
C GLN A 10 -3.20 2.01 10.11
N CYS A 11 -3.63 2.29 11.33
CA CYS A 11 -4.00 3.62 11.78
C CYS A 11 -3.02 4.09 12.86
N LEU A 12 -2.53 5.32 12.73
CA LEU A 12 -1.86 6.03 13.80
C LEU A 12 -2.84 7.06 14.36
N VAL A 13 -3.29 6.81 15.58
CA VAL A 13 -4.25 7.67 16.27
C VAL A 13 -3.49 8.44 17.36
N LEU A 14 -3.93 9.67 17.64
CA LEU A 14 -3.43 10.40 18.79
C LEU A 14 -4.02 9.77 20.06
N ASP A 15 -3.23 9.78 21.15
CA ASP A 15 -3.67 9.56 22.54
C ASP A 15 -5.04 10.19 22.90
N TRP A 16 -5.39 11.26 22.20
CA TRP A 16 -6.04 12.44 22.76
C TRP A 16 -6.89 13.17 21.71
N VAL A 17 -7.78 14.05 22.16
CA VAL A 17 -8.56 14.93 21.29
C VAL A 17 -8.22 16.40 21.53
N TYR A 18 -8.34 17.20 20.48
CA TYR A 18 -8.28 18.65 20.59
C TYR A 18 -9.70 19.21 20.58
N ARG A 19 -10.09 19.90 21.66
CA ARG A 19 -11.30 20.72 21.71
C ARG A 19 -10.94 22.18 21.48
N ARG A 20 -11.94 22.97 21.08
CA ARG A 20 -11.79 24.42 20.92
C ARG A 20 -12.43 25.11 22.12
N THR A 21 -11.62 25.81 22.91
CA THR A 21 -12.08 26.64 24.03
C THR A 21 -11.60 28.06 23.78
N GLU A 22 -12.53 29.03 23.73
CA GLU A 22 -12.20 30.45 23.50
C GLU A 22 -11.32 30.72 22.27
N GLY A 23 -11.50 29.91 21.22
CA GLY A 23 -10.74 30.04 19.98
C GLY A 23 -9.40 29.29 19.95
N GLN A 24 -8.88 28.83 21.10
CA GLN A 24 -7.61 28.10 21.22
C GLN A 24 -7.82 26.57 21.25
N PRO A 25 -6.88 25.78 20.72
CA PRO A 25 -6.90 24.34 20.85
C PRO A 25 -6.48 23.92 22.26
N VAL A 26 -7.39 23.30 23.00
CA VAL A 26 -7.10 22.63 24.28
C VAL A 26 -7.00 21.14 24.02
N PHE A 27 -5.99 20.52 24.63
CA PHE A 27 -5.74 19.10 24.51
C PHE A 27 -6.33 18.36 25.69
N ASP A 28 -7.22 17.41 25.42
CA ASP A 28 -7.84 16.61 26.46
C ASP A 28 -7.36 15.17 26.37
N GLU A 29 -6.80 14.70 27.47
CA GLU A 29 -6.24 13.37 27.60
C GLU A 29 -7.35 12.34 27.89
N ALA A 30 -7.38 11.25 27.12
CA ALA A 30 -8.35 10.17 27.21
C ALA A 30 -7.67 8.92 27.78
N PRO A 31 -8.36 8.12 28.60
CA PRO A 31 -7.78 6.90 29.14
C PRO A 31 -7.50 5.88 28.02
N ALA A 32 -6.59 4.95 28.30
CA ALA A 32 -6.37 3.82 27.41
C ALA A 32 -7.67 3.01 27.25
N PRO A 33 -7.98 2.51 26.04
CA PRO A 33 -9.19 1.72 25.84
C PRO A 33 -9.14 0.44 26.67
N THR A 34 -10.28 0.00 27.14
CA THR A 34 -10.46 -1.30 27.78
C THR A 34 -10.62 -2.40 26.73
N GLY A 35 -10.41 -3.66 27.13
CA GLY A 35 -10.67 -4.80 26.26
C GLY A 35 -12.12 -4.84 25.74
N ALA A 36 -13.09 -4.49 26.60
CA ALA A 36 -14.50 -4.43 26.24
C ALA A 36 -14.79 -3.34 25.19
N GLU A 37 -14.20 -2.15 25.34
CA GLU A 37 -14.33 -1.07 24.34
C GLU A 37 -13.72 -1.46 22.99
N LEU A 38 -12.60 -2.21 22.99
CA LEU A 38 -12.01 -2.73 21.75
C LEU A 38 -12.91 -3.74 21.05
N VAL A 39 -13.56 -4.64 21.79
CA VAL A 39 -14.53 -5.59 21.24
C VAL A 39 -15.73 -4.84 20.65
N GLY A 40 -16.33 -3.92 21.40
CA GLY A 40 -17.47 -3.13 20.92
C GLY A 40 -17.12 -2.27 19.69
N LEU A 41 -15.91 -1.70 19.64
CA LEU A 41 -15.42 -0.98 18.45
C LEU A 41 -15.24 -1.92 17.26
N LEU A 42 -14.69 -3.12 17.46
CA LEU A 42 -14.51 -4.11 16.40
C LEU A 42 -15.87 -4.54 15.83
N GLU A 43 -16.87 -4.80 16.67
CA GLU A 43 -18.24 -5.12 16.23
C GLU A 43 -18.85 -3.99 15.39
N GLN A 44 -18.67 -2.73 15.79
CA GLN A 44 -19.13 -1.58 15.00
C GLN A 44 -18.42 -1.48 13.65
N ILE A 45 -17.10 -1.75 13.61
CA ILE A 45 -16.32 -1.77 12.38
C ILE A 45 -16.82 -2.87 11.45
N VAL A 46 -16.99 -4.09 11.97
CA VAL A 46 -17.52 -5.24 11.21
C VAL A 46 -18.89 -4.89 10.64
N ALA A 47 -19.83 -4.42 11.47
CA ALA A 47 -21.17 -4.07 11.01
C ALA A 47 -21.17 -3.00 9.91
N ARG A 48 -20.31 -1.98 10.01
CA ARG A 48 -20.16 -0.95 8.98
C ARG A 48 -19.51 -1.48 7.70
N LEU A 49 -18.52 -2.36 7.81
CA LEU A 49 -17.88 -3.00 6.67
C LEU A 49 -18.87 -3.88 5.92
N MET A 50 -19.65 -4.72 6.63
CA MET A 50 -20.68 -5.55 6.03
C MET A 50 -21.69 -4.69 5.25
N LYS A 51 -22.27 -3.66 5.90
CA LYS A 51 -23.18 -2.70 5.22
C LYS A 51 -22.56 -2.03 4.00
N LEU A 52 -21.30 -1.64 4.08
CA LEU A 52 -20.59 -1.01 2.96
C LEU A 52 -20.43 -1.99 1.80
N LEU A 53 -20.02 -3.22 2.08
CA LEU A 53 -19.80 -4.26 1.08
C LEU A 53 -21.11 -4.71 0.42
N THR A 54 -22.20 -4.85 1.18
CA THR A 54 -23.55 -5.10 0.64
C THR A 54 -23.99 -3.95 -0.26
N ARG A 55 -23.87 -2.69 0.20
CA ARG A 55 -24.24 -1.51 -0.60
C ARG A 55 -23.42 -1.35 -1.89
N THR A 56 -22.18 -1.83 -1.88
CA THR A 56 -21.29 -1.75 -3.06
C THR A 56 -21.39 -2.97 -3.97
N GLY A 57 -22.31 -3.90 -3.67
CA GLY A 57 -22.56 -5.09 -4.49
C GLY A 57 -21.49 -6.17 -4.36
N HIS A 58 -20.63 -6.11 -3.34
CA HIS A 58 -19.61 -7.13 -3.08
C HIS A 58 -20.14 -8.27 -2.21
N LEU A 59 -21.20 -8.03 -1.42
CA LEU A 59 -21.91 -9.04 -0.66
C LEU A 59 -23.38 -9.07 -1.10
N VAL A 60 -23.93 -10.27 -1.19
CA VAL A 60 -25.35 -10.53 -1.41
C VAL A 60 -25.94 -11.11 -0.14
N GLU A 61 -27.07 -10.58 0.29
CA GLU A 61 -27.84 -11.07 1.43
C GLU A 61 -29.13 -11.71 0.89
N GLU A 62 -29.22 -13.04 0.98
CA GLU A 62 -30.42 -13.80 0.61
C GLU A 62 -30.78 -14.77 1.73
N GLN A 63 -32.07 -14.80 2.10
CA GLN A 63 -32.62 -15.76 3.08
C GLN A 63 -31.84 -15.81 4.42
N GLY A 64 -31.29 -14.67 4.86
CA GLY A 64 -30.52 -14.59 6.11
C GLY A 64 -29.08 -15.10 6.02
N MET A 65 -28.60 -15.45 4.82
CA MET A 65 -27.21 -15.80 4.55
C MET A 65 -26.52 -14.66 3.78
N THR A 66 -25.30 -14.34 4.16
CA THR A 66 -24.46 -13.36 3.45
C THR A 66 -23.34 -14.09 2.72
N TYR A 67 -23.29 -13.97 1.40
CA TYR A 67 -22.23 -14.54 0.57
C TYR A 67 -21.61 -13.48 -0.35
N LEU A 68 -20.43 -13.79 -0.89
CA LEU A 68 -19.75 -12.90 -1.84
C LEU A 68 -20.51 -12.91 -3.17
N ALA A 69 -20.78 -11.73 -3.70
CA ALA A 69 -21.35 -11.59 -5.02
C ALA A 69 -20.50 -12.33 -6.06
N GLU A 70 -21.16 -12.86 -7.10
CA GLU A 70 -20.46 -13.51 -8.20
C GLU A 70 -19.45 -12.56 -8.85
N ALA A 71 -18.41 -13.15 -9.45
CA ALA A 71 -17.37 -12.38 -10.10
C ALA A 71 -17.96 -11.54 -11.23
N ASP A 72 -17.96 -10.20 -11.05
CA ASP A 72 -18.31 -9.25 -12.09
C ASP A 72 -17.35 -9.43 -13.28
N THR A 73 -17.88 -9.93 -14.41
CA THR A 73 -17.09 -10.19 -15.62
C THR A 73 -16.72 -8.90 -16.36
N GLU A 74 -17.44 -7.80 -16.12
CA GLU A 74 -17.16 -6.48 -16.68
C GLU A 74 -16.08 -5.74 -15.88
N ASN A 75 -15.89 -6.11 -14.60
CA ASN A 75 -14.86 -5.56 -13.72
C ASN A 75 -13.87 -6.62 -13.22
N PRO A 76 -12.87 -7.02 -14.04
CA PRO A 76 -11.93 -8.07 -13.69
C PRO A 76 -11.11 -7.76 -12.42
N LEU A 77 -10.89 -6.48 -12.10
CA LEU A 77 -10.18 -6.10 -10.87
C LEU A 77 -11.00 -6.40 -9.62
N ALA A 78 -12.33 -6.21 -9.67
CA ALA A 78 -13.23 -6.53 -8.57
C ALA A 78 -13.22 -8.04 -8.28
N SER A 79 -13.22 -8.88 -9.32
CA SER A 79 -13.14 -10.34 -9.18
C SER A 79 -11.82 -10.77 -8.53
N LEU A 80 -10.69 -10.16 -8.93
CA LEU A 80 -9.38 -10.41 -8.33
C LEU A 80 -9.35 -10.02 -6.84
N GLN A 81 -9.94 -8.87 -6.50
CA GLN A 81 -10.02 -8.38 -5.12
C GLN A 81 -10.90 -9.29 -4.24
N ALA A 82 -12.07 -9.70 -4.73
CA ALA A 82 -12.96 -10.62 -4.02
C ALA A 82 -12.31 -11.99 -3.76
N ALA A 83 -11.64 -12.56 -4.77
CA ALA A 83 -10.89 -13.81 -4.62
C ALA A 83 -9.71 -13.66 -3.64
N SER A 84 -9.01 -12.52 -3.66
CA SER A 84 -7.92 -12.24 -2.72
C SER A 84 -8.41 -12.19 -1.27
N CYS A 85 -9.55 -11.55 -0.99
CA CYS A 85 -10.14 -11.48 0.35
C CYS A 85 -10.53 -12.86 0.92
N THR A 86 -10.79 -13.85 0.06
CA THR A 86 -11.12 -15.23 0.47
C THR A 86 -9.97 -16.22 0.30
N TYR A 87 -8.77 -15.73 0.00
CA TYR A 87 -7.58 -16.55 -0.26
C TYR A 87 -7.72 -17.54 -1.43
N ARG A 88 -8.60 -17.25 -2.39
CA ARG A 88 -8.85 -18.09 -3.58
C ARG A 88 -8.13 -17.56 -4.81
N ILE A 89 -7.89 -18.44 -5.78
CA ILE A 89 -7.41 -18.09 -7.12
C ILE A 89 -8.62 -17.62 -7.94
N ALA A 90 -8.52 -16.47 -8.60
CA ALA A 90 -9.66 -15.90 -9.33
C ALA A 90 -9.77 -16.48 -10.75
N LEU A 91 -8.65 -16.63 -11.45
CA LEU A 91 -8.62 -17.01 -12.88
C LEU A 91 -7.70 -18.20 -13.14
N GLY A 92 -7.98 -18.94 -14.22
CA GLY A 92 -7.21 -20.07 -14.72
C GLY A 92 -7.71 -21.44 -14.26
N PRO A 93 -7.00 -22.54 -14.60
CA PRO A 93 -7.46 -23.92 -14.36
C PRO A 93 -7.70 -24.28 -12.89
N ARG A 94 -7.19 -23.45 -11.97
CA ARG A 94 -7.31 -23.62 -10.52
C ARG A 94 -8.20 -22.56 -9.86
N ALA A 95 -9.03 -21.86 -10.64
CA ALA A 95 -9.98 -20.89 -10.11
C ALA A 95 -10.83 -21.50 -8.98
N GLY A 96 -11.07 -20.71 -7.93
CA GLY A 96 -11.77 -21.16 -6.71
C GLY A 96 -10.91 -21.91 -5.69
N GLN A 97 -9.74 -22.45 -6.07
CA GLN A 97 -8.87 -23.19 -5.14
C GLN A 97 -8.14 -22.25 -4.17
N LYS A 98 -7.85 -22.72 -2.95
CA LYS A 98 -6.97 -22.03 -1.99
C LYS A 98 -5.51 -22.09 -2.45
N GLY A 99 -4.75 -21.03 -2.17
CA GLY A 99 -3.29 -21.01 -2.38
C GLY A 99 -2.57 -22.07 -1.55
N LEU A 100 -1.47 -22.62 -2.07
CA LEU A 100 -0.67 -23.65 -1.37
C LEU A 100 0.24 -22.99 -0.32
N SER A 101 0.23 -23.50 0.91
CA SER A 101 1.16 -23.11 1.98
C SER A 101 2.19 -24.22 2.21
N LEU A 102 3.46 -23.85 2.41
CA LEU A 102 4.51 -24.79 2.82
C LEU A 102 4.72 -24.75 4.33
N ARG A 103 4.42 -25.87 4.99
CA ARG A 103 4.72 -26.10 6.40
C ARG A 103 6.08 -26.72 6.55
N THR A 104 6.91 -26.18 7.44
CA THR A 104 8.30 -26.65 7.65
C THR A 104 8.64 -26.84 9.12
N VAL A 105 7.73 -26.53 10.04
CA VAL A 105 7.94 -26.68 11.48
C VAL A 105 6.68 -27.30 12.11
N ALA A 106 6.82 -28.16 13.11
CA ALA A 106 5.69 -28.64 13.90
C ALA A 106 5.03 -27.45 14.62
N GLY A 107 3.71 -27.32 14.51
CA GLY A 107 2.95 -26.25 15.18
C GLY A 107 3.06 -26.39 16.69
N GLN A 108 3.25 -25.27 17.40
CA GLN A 108 3.21 -25.24 18.86
C GLN A 108 1.81 -24.84 19.34
N ASP A 109 1.36 -25.49 20.41
CA ASP A 109 0.11 -25.19 21.11
C ASP A 109 0.07 -23.79 21.74
N GLU A 110 -1.15 -23.37 22.06
CA GLU A 110 -1.63 -22.04 22.43
C GLU A 110 -0.66 -21.19 23.27
N LYS A 111 -0.28 -20.03 22.71
CA LYS A 111 0.15 -18.88 23.53
C LYS A 111 -1.09 -18.09 23.95
N PRO A 112 -1.14 -17.57 25.19
CA PRO A 112 -2.25 -16.77 25.67
C PRO A 112 -2.56 -15.60 24.74
N GLY A 113 -3.83 -15.19 24.71
CA GLY A 113 -4.35 -14.09 23.90
C GLY A 113 -3.45 -12.86 23.96
N LYS A 114 -3.18 -12.25 22.80
CA LYS A 114 -2.37 -11.02 22.76
C LYS A 114 -3.08 -9.93 23.56
N VAL A 115 -2.34 -9.29 24.46
CA VAL A 115 -2.81 -8.14 25.23
C VAL A 115 -3.38 -7.08 24.28
N MET A 116 -4.56 -6.52 24.58
CA MET A 116 -5.23 -5.47 23.79
C MET A 116 -5.51 -5.86 22.33
N CYS A 117 -5.97 -7.10 22.12
CA CYS A 117 -6.38 -7.63 20.82
C CYS A 117 -7.80 -8.18 20.91
N ALA A 118 -8.70 -7.66 20.07
CA ALA A 118 -10.04 -8.21 19.86
C ALA A 118 -10.09 -8.98 18.53
N GLU A 119 -10.87 -10.05 18.46
CA GLU A 119 -11.03 -10.87 17.26
C GLU A 119 -12.50 -11.28 17.10
N THR A 120 -13.11 -10.94 15.97
CA THR A 120 -14.52 -11.23 15.66
C THR A 120 -14.67 -11.44 14.15
N HIS A 121 -15.41 -12.48 13.74
CA HIS A 121 -15.68 -12.80 12.32
C HIS A 121 -14.42 -12.85 11.43
N GLY A 122 -13.29 -13.32 11.96
CA GLY A 122 -12.02 -13.39 11.23
C GLY A 122 -11.31 -12.04 11.02
N ILE A 123 -11.81 -10.97 11.63
CA ILE A 123 -11.17 -9.65 11.69
C ILE A 123 -10.55 -9.49 13.08
N SER A 124 -9.31 -8.99 13.14
CA SER A 124 -8.64 -8.67 14.40
C SER A 124 -8.33 -7.18 14.51
N LEU A 125 -8.53 -6.61 15.70
CA LEU A 125 -8.19 -5.23 16.04
C LEU A 125 -7.17 -5.25 17.19
N HIS A 126 -6.01 -4.62 16.96
CA HIS A 126 -4.91 -4.60 17.91
C HIS A 126 -4.56 -3.16 18.30
N ALA A 127 -4.60 -2.86 19.61
CA ALA A 127 -4.35 -1.53 20.15
C ALA A 127 -3.21 -1.48 21.19
N ALA A 128 -2.39 -2.53 21.31
CA ALA A 128 -1.36 -2.61 22.35
C ALA A 128 -0.12 -1.71 22.12
N VAL A 129 0.00 -1.06 20.95
CA VAL A 129 1.19 -0.27 20.61
C VAL A 129 0.94 1.20 20.90
N ARG A 130 1.61 1.72 21.93
CA ARG A 130 1.61 3.15 22.30
C ARG A 130 3.03 3.70 22.23
N ASN A 131 3.21 4.89 21.67
CA ASN A 131 4.49 5.59 21.65
C ASN A 131 4.36 6.93 22.38
N ARG A 132 5.20 7.15 23.40
CA ARG A 132 5.26 8.42 24.12
C ARG A 132 5.98 9.50 23.30
N VAL A 133 5.81 10.75 23.70
CA VAL A 133 6.39 11.92 23.01
C VAL A 133 7.92 11.83 22.90
N ASP A 134 8.59 11.30 23.93
CA ASP A 134 10.04 11.11 23.99
C ASP A 134 10.54 9.94 23.12
N GLN A 135 9.67 9.01 22.73
CA GLN A 135 10.02 7.80 21.98
C GLN A 135 10.05 8.01 20.46
N ARG A 136 10.67 9.11 20.01
CA ARG A 136 10.67 9.54 18.58
C ARG A 136 11.21 8.46 17.63
N LYS A 137 12.23 7.69 18.05
CA LYS A 137 12.77 6.58 17.25
C LYS A 137 11.77 5.43 17.07
N GLN A 138 10.94 5.14 18.06
CA GLN A 138 9.93 4.09 17.98
C GLN A 138 8.75 4.54 17.11
N LEU A 139 8.31 5.80 17.28
CA LEU A 139 7.32 6.43 16.40
C LEU A 139 7.77 6.42 14.94
N GLU A 140 9.04 6.76 14.66
CA GLU A 140 9.57 6.69 13.30
C GLU A 140 9.51 5.26 12.73
N ARG A 141 9.88 4.24 13.51
CA ARG A 141 9.77 2.83 13.08
C ARG A 141 8.33 2.43 12.80
N LEU A 142 7.37 2.92 13.58
CA LEU A 142 5.95 2.69 13.35
C LEU A 142 5.49 3.37 12.05
N CYS A 143 5.81 4.65 11.85
CA CYS A 143 5.50 5.37 10.60
C CYS A 143 6.11 4.67 9.38
N ARG A 144 7.38 4.27 9.45
CA ARG A 144 8.02 3.47 8.39
C ARG A 144 7.30 2.15 8.15
N THR A 145 6.67 1.57 9.16
CA THR A 145 5.90 0.32 9.02
C THR A 145 4.59 0.56 8.30
N ILE A 146 3.88 1.65 8.62
CA ILE A 146 2.64 2.07 7.96
C ILE A 146 2.88 2.39 6.48
N THR A 147 4.00 3.00 6.16
CA THR A 147 4.33 3.40 4.77
C THR A 147 5.07 2.31 3.99
N ARG A 148 5.26 1.10 4.53
CA ARG A 148 5.97 0.03 3.81
C ARG A 148 5.13 -0.47 2.64
N PRO A 149 5.77 -0.78 1.49
CA PRO A 149 5.11 -1.50 0.41
C PRO A 149 4.53 -2.84 0.89
N ALA A 150 3.49 -3.32 0.19
CA ALA A 150 2.87 -4.61 0.45
C ALA A 150 3.88 -5.78 0.40
N LEU A 151 4.96 -5.64 -0.37
CA LEU A 151 5.94 -6.69 -0.60
C LEU A 151 7.37 -6.21 -0.37
N ALA A 152 8.18 -7.09 0.23
CA ALA A 152 9.63 -6.92 0.27
C ALA A 152 10.26 -7.83 -0.79
N ASN A 153 10.98 -7.25 -1.75
CA ASN A 153 11.61 -8.00 -2.84
C ASN A 153 12.54 -9.11 -2.32
N GLU A 154 13.28 -8.85 -1.24
CA GLU A 154 14.17 -9.83 -0.58
C GLU A 154 13.45 -11.09 -0.07
N ARG A 155 12.13 -11.02 0.15
CA ARG A 155 11.30 -12.13 0.62
C ARG A 155 10.63 -12.88 -0.52
N LEU A 156 10.76 -12.42 -1.76
CA LEU A 156 10.21 -13.04 -2.95
C LEU A 156 11.32 -13.78 -3.70
N SER A 157 11.10 -15.06 -3.97
CA SER A 157 11.99 -15.88 -4.79
C SER A 157 11.19 -16.77 -5.73
N ARG A 158 11.89 -17.46 -6.64
CA ARG A 158 11.31 -18.47 -7.54
C ARG A 158 11.93 -19.82 -7.23
N ASN A 159 11.13 -20.88 -7.13
CA ASN A 159 11.65 -22.22 -6.89
C ASN A 159 12.11 -22.90 -8.19
N GLY A 160 12.71 -24.10 -8.07
CA GLY A 160 13.16 -24.90 -9.21
C GLY A 160 12.04 -25.34 -10.18
N LYS A 161 10.78 -25.30 -9.74
CA LYS A 161 9.59 -25.56 -10.58
C LYS A 161 9.00 -24.28 -11.20
N GLY A 162 9.68 -23.13 -11.09
CA GLY A 162 9.21 -21.86 -11.63
C GLY A 162 8.11 -21.16 -10.82
N ARG A 163 7.70 -21.71 -9.66
CA ARG A 163 6.66 -21.12 -8.81
C ARG A 163 7.19 -19.96 -7.99
N ALA A 164 6.35 -18.96 -7.75
CA ALA A 164 6.66 -17.86 -6.85
C ALA A 164 6.62 -18.34 -5.40
N MET A 165 7.69 -18.08 -4.66
CA MET A 165 7.81 -18.34 -3.23
C MET A 165 7.90 -17.01 -2.49
N LEU A 166 7.00 -16.81 -1.55
CA LEU A 166 7.09 -15.73 -0.61
C LEU A 166 7.45 -16.26 0.77
N ARG A 167 8.61 -15.87 1.28
CA ARG A 167 9.00 -16.11 2.68
C ARG A 167 8.18 -15.22 3.62
N LEU A 168 7.62 -15.77 4.70
CA LEU A 168 6.92 -15.03 5.74
C LEU A 168 7.91 -14.26 6.65
N LYS A 169 7.50 -13.10 7.19
CA LYS A 169 8.35 -12.31 8.11
C LYS A 169 8.60 -13.07 9.40
N SER A 170 7.59 -13.80 9.84
CA SER A 170 7.62 -14.70 10.97
C SER A 170 6.80 -15.93 10.59
N PRO A 171 7.21 -17.14 10.97
CA PRO A 171 6.42 -18.33 10.73
C PRO A 171 5.00 -18.19 11.30
N TYR A 172 4.02 -18.80 10.64
CA TYR A 172 2.66 -18.93 11.18
C TYR A 172 2.63 -19.95 12.32
N ARG A 173 1.53 -19.96 13.06
CA ARG A 173 1.30 -20.88 14.19
C ARG A 173 1.44 -22.35 13.78
N ASP A 174 1.01 -22.67 12.56
CA ASP A 174 1.09 -24.01 11.99
C ASP A 174 2.46 -24.34 11.37
N GLY A 175 3.48 -23.52 11.67
CA GLY A 175 4.84 -23.69 11.15
C GLY A 175 4.99 -23.38 9.67
N THR A 176 3.99 -22.75 9.03
CA THR A 176 4.14 -22.24 7.66
C THR A 176 5.21 -21.16 7.65
N THR A 177 6.20 -21.28 6.76
CA THR A 177 7.28 -20.30 6.58
C THR A 177 7.26 -19.63 5.22
N HIS A 178 6.67 -20.30 4.21
CA HIS A 178 6.58 -19.79 2.85
C HIS A 178 5.17 -20.00 2.29
N ILE A 179 4.70 -19.01 1.54
CA ILE A 179 3.52 -19.14 0.68
C ILE A 179 4.03 -19.44 -0.73
N VAL A 180 3.54 -20.51 -1.35
CA VAL A 180 3.96 -20.92 -2.70
C VAL A 180 2.79 -20.89 -3.64
N MET A 181 2.99 -20.24 -4.79
CA MET A 181 1.92 -20.00 -5.73
C MET A 181 2.43 -20.10 -7.17
N GLU A 182 1.52 -20.50 -8.05
CA GLU A 182 1.78 -20.43 -9.49
C GLU A 182 1.99 -18.96 -9.90
N PRO A 183 2.85 -18.67 -10.90
CA PRO A 183 3.14 -17.30 -11.33
C PRO A 183 1.89 -16.49 -11.65
N GLN A 184 0.89 -17.11 -12.28
CA GLN A 184 -0.37 -16.44 -12.59
C GLN A 184 -1.16 -16.08 -11.32
N ALA A 185 -1.23 -16.97 -10.33
CA ALA A 185 -1.88 -16.70 -9.05
C ALA A 185 -1.14 -15.60 -8.26
N PHE A 186 0.19 -15.51 -8.38
CA PHE A 186 0.96 -14.40 -7.84
C PHE A 186 0.60 -13.08 -8.50
N MET A 187 0.58 -13.02 -9.83
CA MET A 187 0.21 -11.81 -10.58
C MET A 187 -1.22 -11.35 -10.27
N GLN A 188 -2.16 -12.29 -10.11
CA GLN A 188 -3.54 -11.99 -9.69
C GLN A 188 -3.57 -11.28 -8.33
N ARG A 189 -2.81 -11.77 -7.34
CA ARG A 189 -2.71 -11.14 -6.02
C ARG A 189 -2.01 -9.79 -6.06
N LEU A 190 -0.98 -9.64 -6.91
CA LEU A 190 -0.34 -8.34 -7.13
C LEU A 190 -1.32 -7.32 -7.71
N ALA A 191 -2.07 -7.72 -8.73
CA ALA A 191 -3.05 -6.86 -9.37
C ALA A 191 -4.15 -6.44 -8.38
N ALA A 192 -4.61 -7.35 -7.51
CA ALA A 192 -5.60 -7.03 -6.48
C ALA A 192 -5.13 -5.95 -5.48
N LEU A 193 -3.82 -5.82 -5.25
CA LEU A 193 -3.22 -4.81 -4.37
C LEU A 193 -3.06 -3.44 -5.03
N VAL A 194 -3.25 -3.33 -6.35
CA VAL A 194 -3.13 -2.05 -7.06
C VAL A 194 -4.34 -1.19 -6.69
N PRO A 195 -4.13 -0.03 -6.03
CA PRO A 195 -5.23 0.84 -5.67
C PRO A 195 -5.86 1.44 -6.93
N ARG A 196 -7.14 1.80 -6.84
CA ARG A 196 -7.81 2.56 -7.90
C ARG A 196 -7.06 3.88 -8.16
N PRO A 197 -7.01 4.36 -9.41
CA PRO A 197 -6.41 5.65 -9.72
C PRO A 197 -6.95 6.76 -8.81
N ARG A 198 -6.07 7.67 -8.38
CA ARG A 198 -6.40 8.84 -7.55
C ARG A 198 -6.88 8.51 -6.13
N LEU A 199 -6.80 7.26 -5.68
CA LEU A 199 -7.11 6.90 -4.30
C LEU A 199 -5.99 7.37 -3.36
N HIS A 200 -6.33 8.16 -2.34
CA HIS A 200 -5.39 8.52 -1.27
C HIS A 200 -5.09 7.29 -0.40
N LEU A 201 -3.87 6.75 -0.53
CA LEU A 201 -3.36 5.63 0.26
C LEU A 201 -3.06 6.00 1.71
N ILE A 202 -2.74 7.27 1.96
CA ILE A 202 -2.57 7.83 3.31
C ILE A 202 -3.69 8.83 3.52
N ARG A 203 -4.52 8.58 4.54
CA ARG A 203 -5.59 9.47 4.95
C ARG A 203 -5.24 10.02 6.33
N TYR A 204 -5.27 11.33 6.45
CA TYR A 204 -5.19 11.98 7.74
C TYR A 204 -6.61 12.26 8.27
N HIS A 205 -6.79 12.11 9.57
CA HIS A 205 -8.06 12.30 10.27
C HIS A 205 -7.94 13.25 11.46
N GLY A 206 -9.09 13.70 11.99
CA GLY A 206 -9.15 14.59 13.15
C GLY A 206 -8.43 15.92 12.88
N VAL A 207 -7.74 16.45 13.89
CA VAL A 207 -6.96 17.69 13.76
C VAL A 207 -5.81 17.61 12.74
N LEU A 208 -5.38 16.38 12.41
CA LEU A 208 -4.33 16.13 11.43
C LEU A 208 -4.87 16.05 10.00
N ALA A 209 -6.18 16.19 9.75
CA ALA A 209 -6.72 16.28 8.40
C ALA A 209 -6.33 17.62 7.72
N PRO A 210 -6.16 17.69 6.39
CA PRO A 210 -5.72 18.92 5.70
C PRO A 210 -6.62 20.14 5.94
N ASN A 211 -7.93 19.94 6.02
CA ASN A 211 -8.94 21.00 6.17
C ASN A 211 -9.50 21.12 7.61
N ALA A 212 -8.83 20.54 8.62
CA ALA A 212 -9.30 20.66 9.99
C ALA A 212 -9.12 22.09 10.51
N LYS A 213 -10.19 22.69 11.08
CA LYS A 213 -10.19 24.08 11.55
C LYS A 213 -9.06 24.41 12.54
N LEU A 214 -8.71 23.45 13.41
CA LEU A 214 -7.65 23.61 14.41
C LEU A 214 -6.26 23.23 13.89
N ARG A 215 -6.13 22.74 12.65
CA ARG A 215 -4.86 22.22 12.12
C ARG A 215 -3.74 23.25 12.20
N ALA A 216 -4.00 24.48 11.76
CA ALA A 216 -2.98 25.53 11.70
C ALA A 216 -2.43 25.91 13.08
N ALA A 217 -3.24 25.73 14.14
CA ALA A 217 -2.84 26.01 15.51
C ALA A 217 -2.11 24.81 16.18
N VAL A 218 -2.35 23.58 15.70
CA VAL A 218 -1.83 22.34 16.33
C VAL A 218 -0.64 21.75 15.58
N VAL A 219 -0.67 21.75 14.25
CA VAL A 219 0.39 21.17 13.42
C VAL A 219 1.37 22.29 13.10
N PRO A 220 2.62 22.23 13.58
CA PRO A 220 3.61 23.25 13.27
C PRO A 220 3.78 23.38 11.76
N SER A 221 3.60 24.58 11.24
CA SER A 221 4.07 24.92 9.91
C SER A 221 5.59 24.80 9.91
N VAL A 222 6.13 23.94 9.05
CA VAL A 222 7.58 23.84 8.89
C VAL A 222 8.06 25.20 8.38
N VAL A 223 8.66 26.00 9.25
CA VAL A 223 9.50 27.13 8.85
C VAL A 223 10.59 26.51 8.00
N GLN A 224 10.59 26.81 6.70
CA GLN A 224 11.60 26.32 5.78
C GLN A 224 12.97 26.72 6.33
N ARG A 225 13.77 25.74 6.79
CA ARG A 225 15.20 25.96 7.02
C ARG A 225 15.75 26.58 5.75
N ALA A 226 16.46 27.70 5.93
CA ALA A 226 16.95 28.60 4.91
C ALA A 226 17.31 27.88 3.60
N ARG A 227 16.61 28.30 2.54
CA ARG A 227 16.92 28.03 1.15
C ARG A 227 18.38 28.42 0.89
N GLN A 228 19.18 27.51 0.33
CA GLN A 228 20.33 27.93 -0.48
C GLN A 228 19.81 28.81 -1.63
N PRO A 229 20.59 29.81 -2.08
CA PRO A 229 20.06 30.86 -2.94
C PRO A 229 19.45 30.29 -4.21
N ALA A 230 18.24 30.77 -4.50
CA ALA A 230 17.53 30.48 -5.73
C ALA A 230 18.33 31.03 -6.93
N HIS A 231 18.56 30.20 -7.94
CA HIS A 231 18.76 30.73 -9.28
C HIS A 231 17.44 31.34 -9.75
N GLU A 232 17.49 32.63 -10.05
CA GLU A 232 16.39 33.49 -10.50
C GLU A 232 15.70 32.94 -11.75
N HIS A 233 14.56 32.29 -11.64
CA HIS A 233 13.52 32.37 -12.68
C HIS A 233 12.21 32.65 -11.92
N GLY A 234 11.75 33.90 -12.01
CA GLY A 234 10.68 34.43 -11.20
C GLY A 234 9.34 33.76 -11.48
N HIS A 235 8.66 33.33 -10.42
CA HIS A 235 7.22 33.48 -10.26
C HIS A 235 6.92 33.66 -8.77
N THR A 236 6.17 34.72 -8.49
CA THR A 236 5.78 35.23 -7.18
C THR A 236 4.81 34.30 -6.44
N HIS A 237 4.86 34.40 -5.11
CA HIS A 237 3.95 33.86 -4.09
C HIS A 237 4.06 32.37 -3.69
N GLY A 238 4.76 32.15 -2.57
CA GLY A 238 4.11 31.63 -1.36
C GLY A 238 3.47 30.23 -1.40
N GLN A 239 4.08 29.23 -2.01
CA GLN A 239 3.75 27.81 -1.77
C GLN A 239 5.04 27.00 -1.77
N ALA A 240 5.11 25.96 -0.92
CA ALA A 240 6.24 25.04 -0.87
C ALA A 240 6.63 24.62 -2.30
N ALA A 241 7.87 24.91 -2.70
CA ALA A 241 8.35 24.64 -4.05
C ALA A 241 8.11 23.15 -4.35
N ARG A 242 7.19 22.86 -5.27
CA ARG A 242 6.98 21.50 -5.78
C ARG A 242 8.33 20.99 -6.29
N MET A 243 8.73 19.80 -5.87
CA MET A 243 9.91 19.13 -6.43
C MET A 243 9.78 19.11 -7.95
N SER A 244 10.85 19.47 -8.66
CA SER A 244 10.85 19.41 -10.13
C SER A 244 10.68 17.97 -10.60
N TRP A 245 10.18 17.78 -11.82
CA TRP A 245 10.09 16.45 -12.43
C TRP A 245 11.44 15.72 -12.44
N ALA A 246 12.53 16.44 -12.71
CA ALA A 246 13.89 15.89 -12.68
C ALA A 246 14.31 15.45 -11.26
N GLN A 247 13.99 16.25 -10.24
CA GLN A 247 14.24 15.87 -8.84
C GLN A 247 13.44 14.63 -8.42
N LEU A 248 12.22 14.48 -8.92
CA LEU A 248 11.41 13.28 -8.69
C LEU A 248 12.03 12.04 -9.35
N LEU A 249 12.48 12.13 -10.60
CA LEU A 249 13.16 11.03 -11.28
C LEU A 249 14.43 10.60 -10.55
N LYS A 250 15.25 11.56 -10.12
CA LYS A 250 16.47 11.28 -9.36
C LYS A 250 16.16 10.63 -8.01
N ARG A 251 15.11 11.07 -7.33
CA ARG A 251 14.73 10.57 -6.01
C ARG A 251 14.09 9.17 -6.07
N VAL A 252 13.27 8.90 -7.08
CA VAL A 252 12.48 7.65 -7.16
C VAL A 252 13.21 6.57 -7.96
N PHE A 253 13.83 6.95 -9.08
CA PHE A 253 14.44 6.02 -10.03
C PHE A 253 15.97 6.11 -10.09
N HIS A 254 16.59 7.01 -9.32
CA HIS A 254 18.02 7.30 -9.40
C HIS A 254 18.49 7.75 -10.80
N ILE A 255 17.58 8.33 -11.60
CA ILE A 255 17.88 8.88 -12.92
C ILE A 255 18.14 10.37 -12.78
N ASP A 256 19.38 10.80 -13.02
CA ASP A 256 19.77 12.22 -12.98
C ASP A 256 19.80 12.81 -14.40
N VAL A 257 18.72 13.48 -14.79
CA VAL A 257 18.60 14.14 -16.11
C VAL A 257 19.19 15.55 -16.14
N GLU A 258 19.62 16.08 -14.98
CA GLU A 258 20.23 17.41 -14.86
C GLU A 258 21.76 17.35 -14.95
N ARG A 259 22.34 16.16 -15.08
CA ARG A 259 23.79 15.98 -15.17
C ARG A 259 24.18 15.28 -16.47
N CYS A 260 25.01 15.93 -17.26
CA CYS A 260 25.58 15.37 -18.47
C CYS A 260 26.65 14.32 -18.11
N VAL A 261 26.94 13.43 -19.06
CA VAL A 261 28.03 12.43 -18.96
C VAL A 261 29.40 13.10 -18.75
N CYS A 262 29.59 14.32 -19.26
CA CYS A 262 30.80 15.13 -19.03
C CYS A 262 30.87 15.79 -17.64
N GLY A 263 29.84 15.62 -16.79
CA GLY A 263 29.76 16.23 -15.47
C GLY A 263 29.12 17.64 -15.44
N GLY A 264 28.88 18.25 -16.61
CA GLY A 264 28.20 19.54 -16.74
C GLY A 264 26.70 19.48 -16.38
N GLN A 265 26.11 20.63 -16.08
CA GLN A 265 24.69 20.75 -15.74
C GLN A 265 23.84 20.89 -17.01
N LEU A 266 22.82 20.04 -17.15
CA LEU A 266 21.85 20.08 -18.23
C LEU A 266 20.65 20.92 -17.83
N LYS A 267 20.13 21.72 -18.77
CA LYS A 267 18.87 22.47 -18.64
C LYS A 267 17.83 21.87 -19.57
N ILE A 268 16.63 21.61 -19.04
CA ILE A 268 15.50 21.20 -19.87
C ILE A 268 15.05 22.43 -20.68
N LEU A 269 15.14 22.35 -22.00
CA LEU A 269 14.75 23.43 -22.91
C LEU A 269 13.29 23.33 -23.34
N ALA A 270 12.82 22.11 -23.63
CA ALA A 270 11.44 21.83 -24.02
C ALA A 270 11.09 20.36 -23.77
N ALA A 271 9.80 20.06 -23.61
CA ALA A 271 9.24 18.71 -23.72
C ALA A 271 8.52 18.61 -25.07
N ILE A 272 8.90 17.64 -25.90
CA ILE A 272 8.31 17.42 -27.22
C ILE A 272 7.32 16.27 -27.10
N GLU A 273 6.03 16.58 -27.22
CA GLU A 273 4.94 15.61 -27.05
C GLU A 273 4.30 15.16 -28.37
N GLU A 274 4.53 15.90 -29.47
CA GLU A 274 3.95 15.63 -30.78
C GLU A 274 4.58 14.38 -31.44
N PRO A 275 3.84 13.28 -31.65
CA PRO A 275 4.41 12.01 -32.12
C PRO A 275 5.18 12.12 -33.44
N VAL A 276 4.69 12.92 -34.39
CA VAL A 276 5.34 13.10 -35.69
C VAL A 276 6.70 13.79 -35.53
N LEU A 277 6.80 14.79 -34.65
CA LEU A 277 8.05 15.49 -34.37
C LEU A 277 9.03 14.59 -33.61
N ILE A 278 8.55 13.81 -32.64
CA ILE A 278 9.37 12.84 -31.91
C ILE A 278 10.02 11.86 -32.90
N VAL A 279 9.24 11.28 -33.82
CA VAL A 279 9.76 10.34 -34.82
C VAL A 279 10.81 10.99 -35.71
N ARG A 280 10.57 12.21 -36.20
CA ARG A 280 11.52 12.94 -37.05
C ARG A 280 12.85 13.21 -36.32
N ILE A 281 12.78 13.66 -35.07
CA ILE A 281 13.97 13.96 -34.25
C ILE A 281 14.74 12.68 -33.92
N LEU A 282 14.07 11.64 -33.45
CA LEU A 282 14.72 10.37 -33.11
C LEU A 282 15.40 9.76 -34.34
N THR A 283 14.73 9.79 -35.50
CA THR A 283 15.30 9.30 -36.77
C THR A 283 16.54 10.11 -37.18
N HIS A 284 16.48 11.44 -37.06
CA HIS A 284 17.62 12.31 -37.35
C HIS A 284 18.83 12.05 -36.42
N LEU A 285 18.58 11.73 -35.15
CA LEU A 285 19.60 11.40 -34.15
C LEU A 285 20.11 9.94 -34.24
N GLY A 286 19.58 9.13 -35.17
CA GLY A 286 19.91 7.70 -35.27
C GLY A 286 19.39 6.86 -34.09
N LEU A 287 18.40 7.39 -33.34
CA LEU A 287 17.77 6.70 -32.22
C LEU A 287 16.53 5.93 -32.69
N PRO A 288 16.16 4.82 -32.03
CA PRO A 288 14.97 4.06 -32.38
C PRO A 288 13.70 4.89 -32.16
N ALA A 289 13.06 5.29 -33.26
CA ALA A 289 11.81 6.07 -33.24
C ALA A 289 10.56 5.21 -32.98
N ARG A 290 10.67 3.89 -33.15
CA ARG A 290 9.62 2.93 -32.81
C ARG A 290 9.87 2.42 -31.40
N ALA A 291 8.83 2.46 -30.55
CA ALA A 291 8.89 1.79 -29.26
C ALA A 291 9.36 0.34 -29.45
N PRO A 292 10.13 -0.23 -28.50
CA PRO A 292 10.54 -1.62 -28.58
C PRO A 292 9.32 -2.48 -28.88
N PRO A 293 9.37 -3.41 -29.87
CA PRO A 293 8.24 -4.27 -30.13
C PRO A 293 7.85 -4.94 -28.83
N ARG A 294 6.57 -4.91 -28.49
CA ARG A 294 6.05 -5.66 -27.35
C ARG A 294 6.37 -7.12 -27.62
N ALA A 295 7.45 -7.62 -27.03
CA ALA A 295 7.74 -9.04 -27.12
C ALA A 295 6.58 -9.77 -26.43
N PRO A 296 6.12 -10.91 -26.97
CA PRO A 296 5.28 -11.80 -26.18
C PRO A 296 5.98 -12.03 -24.84
N ALA A 297 5.21 -12.04 -23.74
CA ALA A 297 5.77 -12.42 -22.44
C ALA A 297 6.52 -13.73 -22.66
N ARG A 298 7.86 -13.71 -22.46
CA ARG A 298 8.76 -14.81 -22.85
C ARG A 298 8.07 -16.15 -22.58
N GLU A 299 7.69 -16.86 -23.64
CA GLU A 299 7.31 -18.25 -23.50
C GLU A 299 8.54 -18.93 -22.92
N LEU A 300 8.46 -19.33 -21.65
CA LEU A 300 9.38 -20.30 -21.11
C LEU A 300 9.13 -21.54 -21.96
N SER A 301 10.05 -21.85 -22.86
CA SER A 301 10.10 -23.11 -23.57
C SER A 301 10.25 -24.22 -22.53
N LEU A 302 9.12 -24.64 -21.97
CA LEU A 302 8.99 -25.88 -21.23
C LEU A 302 9.10 -26.96 -22.31
N GLY A 303 10.31 -27.46 -22.50
CA GLY A 303 10.56 -28.62 -23.34
C GLY A 303 9.81 -29.81 -22.73
N PHE A 304 8.59 -30.03 -23.18
CA PHE A 304 7.91 -31.30 -23.02
C PHE A 304 8.44 -32.21 -24.13
N ALA A 305 9.45 -33.02 -23.80
CA ALA A 305 9.67 -34.27 -24.51
C ALA A 305 8.57 -35.25 -24.09
N ALA A 306 7.99 -35.91 -25.08
CA ALA A 306 6.91 -36.90 -24.97
C ALA A 306 7.29 -38.10 -24.10
#